data_AF-A0A0K2RN33-F1
#
_entry.id   AF-A0A0K2RN33-F1
#
_cell.length_a   1.000
_cell.length_b   1.000
_cell.length_c   1.000
_cell.angle_alpha   90.00
_cell.angle_beta   90.00
_cell.angle_gamma   90.00
#
_symmetry.space_group_name_H-M   'P 1'
#
loop_
_entity.id
_entity.type
_entity.pdbx_description
1 polymer ?
#
loop_
_entity_poly.entity_id
_entity_poly.type
_entity_poly.pdbx_seq_one_letter_code
_entity_poly.pdbx_strand_id
1 'polypeptide(L)'
;MPQNTTTDLQREPGTLAAPSTATTSENLSAEGYQKTLSRRHVTMIAMGGAIGVGLFMGAGGRLASTGPALIFSYAIAGVIAYLLMRASAN
;
A
#
# COMPACT_ATOMS: atom_id res chain seq x y z
N MET A 1 -24.69 -4.46 -59.86
CA MET A 1 -23.66 -3.60 -59.24
C MET A 1 -23.26 -4.20 -57.90
N PRO A 2 -22.04 -4.72 -57.73
CA PRO A 2 -21.50 -5.10 -56.42
C PRO A 2 -20.76 -3.91 -55.80
N GLN A 3 -21.23 -3.41 -54.65
CA GLN A 3 -20.59 -2.33 -53.89
C GLN A 3 -20.73 -2.61 -52.39
N ASN A 4 -20.09 -3.69 -51.90
CA ASN A 4 -19.90 -3.85 -50.46
C ASN A 4 -18.41 -3.97 -50.16
N THR A 5 -17.74 -2.82 -50.30
CA THR A 5 -16.35 -2.58 -49.95
C THR A 5 -16.29 -1.15 -49.41
N THR A 6 -16.44 -0.95 -48.10
CA THR A 6 -16.01 0.28 -47.37
C THR A 6 -16.11 0.22 -45.85
N THR A 7 -16.57 -0.88 -45.23
CA THR A 7 -16.54 -1.00 -43.75
C THR A 7 -15.45 -1.98 -43.27
N ASP A 8 -14.34 -2.05 -44.01
CA ASP A 8 -13.10 -2.75 -43.63
C ASP A 8 -12.00 -1.76 -43.18
N LEU A 9 -12.37 -0.59 -42.65
CA LEU A 9 -11.44 0.40 -42.09
C LEU A 9 -11.81 0.83 -40.66
N GLN A 10 -12.43 -0.06 -39.90
CA GLN A 10 -12.65 0.12 -38.45
C GLN A 10 -11.96 -0.96 -37.60
N ARG A 11 -10.80 -1.45 -38.07
CA ARG A 11 -9.85 -2.23 -37.26
C ARG A 11 -8.51 -1.50 -37.24
N GLU A 12 -8.53 -0.29 -36.69
CA GLU A 12 -7.30 0.39 -36.28
C GLU A 12 -6.69 -0.32 -35.04
N PRO A 13 -5.36 -0.30 -34.94
CA PRO A 13 -4.55 -1.15 -34.08
C PRO A 13 -4.43 -0.54 -32.68
N GLY A 14 -4.57 -1.33 -31.62
CA GLY A 14 -4.49 -0.74 -30.29
C GLY A 14 -4.82 -1.63 -29.12
N THR A 15 -4.44 -2.91 -29.16
CA THR A 15 -4.40 -3.72 -27.93
C THR A 15 -3.07 -4.43 -27.85
N LEU A 16 -2.00 -3.65 -27.71
CA LEU A 16 -0.88 -4.07 -26.89
C LEU A 16 -1.47 -4.18 -25.48
N ALA A 17 -2.00 -5.37 -25.14
CA ALA A 17 -2.45 -5.66 -23.80
C ALA A 17 -1.26 -5.33 -22.88
N ALA A 18 -1.44 -4.28 -22.09
CA ALA A 18 -0.51 -3.88 -21.06
C ALA A 18 -0.09 -5.11 -20.27
N PRO A 19 1.16 -5.18 -19.75
CA PRO A 19 1.46 -6.19 -18.76
C PRO A 19 0.41 -6.04 -17.67
N SER A 20 -0.49 -7.02 -17.58
CA SER A 20 -1.19 -7.29 -16.34
C SER A 20 -0.07 -7.52 -15.36
N THR A 21 0.31 -6.46 -14.64
CA THR A 21 1.07 -6.53 -13.41
C THR A 21 0.17 -7.32 -12.50
N ALA A 22 0.22 -8.63 -12.69
CA ALA A 22 -0.48 -9.61 -11.91
C ALA A 22 -0.08 -9.24 -10.49
N THR A 23 -1.07 -8.73 -9.76
CA THR A 23 -1.02 -8.75 -8.32
C THR A 23 -1.11 -10.23 -7.99
N THR A 24 0.02 -10.91 -8.14
CA THR A 24 0.29 -12.27 -7.76
C THR A 24 0.37 -12.22 -6.24
N SER A 25 -0.78 -11.99 -5.61
CA SER A 25 -1.03 -12.38 -4.23
C SER A 25 -1.11 -13.90 -4.23
N GLU A 26 0.06 -14.53 -4.46
CA GLU A 26 0.23 -15.94 -4.19
C GLU A 26 -0.19 -16.14 -2.75
N ASN A 27 -1.07 -17.11 -2.56
CA ASN A 27 -1.27 -17.73 -1.28
C ASN A 27 0.09 -18.29 -0.84
N LEU A 28 0.89 -17.44 -0.19
CA LEU A 28 2.02 -17.83 0.67
C LEU A 28 1.42 -18.50 1.90
N SER A 29 0.75 -19.61 1.62
CA SER A 29 0.29 -20.58 2.58
C SER A 29 1.47 -20.90 3.46
N ALA A 30 1.26 -20.72 4.75
CA ALA A 30 2.24 -20.93 5.80
C ALA A 30 2.53 -22.43 5.97
N GLU A 31 2.95 -23.11 4.90
CA GLU A 31 3.44 -24.48 4.92
C GLU A 31 4.83 -24.47 5.55
N GLY A 32 4.91 -24.96 6.80
CA GLY A 32 6.18 -25.40 7.39
C GLY A 32 6.90 -24.42 8.31
N TYR A 33 6.32 -23.27 8.70
CA TYR A 33 6.92 -22.46 9.77
C TYR A 33 6.70 -23.15 11.12
N GLN A 34 7.81 -23.65 11.71
CA GLN A 34 7.87 -24.08 13.10
C GLN A 34 7.29 -22.96 13.98
N LYS A 35 6.12 -23.23 14.56
CA LYS A 35 5.20 -22.25 15.18
C LYS A 35 5.71 -21.78 16.53
N THR A 36 6.90 -21.19 16.57
CA THR A 36 7.39 -20.44 17.73
C THR A 36 6.88 -18.99 17.72
N LEU A 37 6.53 -18.46 16.53
CA LEU A 37 5.91 -17.15 16.38
C LEU A 37 4.48 -17.29 15.87
N SER A 38 3.51 -16.95 16.72
CA SER A 38 2.08 -16.90 16.40
C SER A 38 1.80 -16.04 15.16
N ARG A 39 0.77 -16.35 14.36
CA ARG A 39 0.31 -15.53 13.22
C ARG A 39 0.24 -14.04 13.57
N ARG A 40 -0.16 -13.71 14.81
CA ARG A 40 -0.22 -12.34 15.33
C ARG A 40 1.13 -11.62 15.33
N HIS A 41 2.24 -12.31 15.64
CA HIS A 41 3.58 -11.72 15.61
C HIS A 41 4.01 -11.41 14.17
N VAL A 42 3.77 -12.34 13.25
CA VAL A 42 4.12 -12.15 11.84
C VAL A 42 3.32 -10.99 11.23
N THR A 43 2.02 -10.88 11.55
CA THR A 43 1.20 -9.74 11.13
C THR A 43 1.66 -8.41 11.72
N MET A 44 2.08 -8.38 13.00
CA MET A 44 2.66 -7.17 13.61
C MET A 44 3.98 -6.76 12.93
N ILE A 45 4.83 -7.71 12.56
CA ILE A 45 6.10 -7.43 11.85
C ILE A 45 5.81 -6.89 10.45
N ALA A 46 4.86 -7.49 9.72
CA ALA A 46 4.48 -7.04 8.38
C ALA A 46 3.91 -5.61 8.38
N MET A 47 3.01 -5.30 9.33
CA MET A 47 2.47 -3.95 9.50
C MET A 47 3.55 -2.96 9.95
N GLY A 48 4.44 -3.38 10.85
CA GLY A 48 5.56 -2.57 11.32
C GLY A 48 6.52 -2.19 10.18
N GLY A 49 6.83 -3.13 9.27
CA GLY A 49 7.66 -2.87 8.10
C GLY A 49 7.01 -1.90 7.11
N ALA A 50 5.74 -2.14 6.77
CA ALA A 50 5.00 -1.29 5.82
C ALA A 50 4.80 0.15 6.35
N ILE A 51 4.46 0.30 7.64
CA ILE A 51 4.30 1.61 8.29
C ILE A 51 5.66 2.30 8.45
N GLY A 52 6.70 1.55 8.85
CA GLY A 52 8.02 2.10 9.18
C GLY A 52 8.75 2.72 8.00
N VAL A 53 8.74 2.07 6.83
CA VAL A 53 9.41 2.60 5.63
C VAL A 53 8.73 3.89 5.15
N GLY A 54 7.39 3.94 5.16
CA GLY A 54 6.63 5.11 4.74
C GLY A 54 6.79 6.30 5.68
N LEU A 55 6.71 6.08 7.00
CA LEU A 55 6.89 7.14 7.98
C LEU A 55 8.32 7.68 7.99
N PHE A 56 9.34 6.83 7.86
CA PHE A 56 10.73 7.30 7.84
C PHE A 56 11.07 8.01 6.53
N MET A 57 10.66 7.47 5.38
CA MET A 57 10.94 8.09 4.08
C MET A 57 10.17 9.41 3.88
N GLY A 58 8.96 9.52 4.45
CA GLY A 58 8.17 10.75 4.41
C GLY A 58 8.52 11.78 5.49
N ALA A 59 8.70 11.36 6.75
CA ALA A 59 8.95 12.27 7.86
C ALA A 59 10.44 12.59 8.08
N GLY A 60 11.37 11.72 7.66
CA GLY A 60 12.80 11.88 7.89
C GLY A 60 13.37 13.17 7.26
N GLY A 61 12.97 13.50 6.03
CA GLY A 61 13.37 14.75 5.38
C GLY A 61 12.84 16.01 6.08
N ARG A 62 11.64 15.92 6.66
CA ARG A 62 11.04 17.02 7.45
C ARG A 62 11.66 17.13 8.84
N LEU A 63 12.09 16.02 9.43
CA LEU A 63 12.76 15.99 10.71
C LEU A 63 14.15 16.65 10.63
N ALA A 64 14.88 16.39 9.55
CA ALA A 64 16.20 17.01 9.30
C ALA A 64 16.12 18.54 9.16
N SER A 65 15.05 19.07 8.57
CA SER A 65 14.88 20.52 8.35
C SER A 65 14.19 21.25 9.50
N THR A 66 13.29 20.60 10.24
CA THR A 66 12.44 21.24 11.27
C THR A 66 13.01 21.07 12.70
N GLY A 67 13.99 20.18 12.88
CA GLY A 67 14.56 19.88 14.20
C GLY A 67 13.62 19.08 15.11
N PRO A 68 13.96 18.92 16.41
CA PRO A 68 13.27 18.01 17.33
C PRO A 68 11.80 18.39 17.62
N ALA A 69 11.38 19.61 17.29
CA ALA A 69 10.00 20.06 17.42
C ALA A 69 9.01 19.23 16.57
N LEU A 70 9.47 18.64 15.46
CA LEU A 70 8.62 17.80 14.61
C LEU A 70 8.18 16.50 15.33
N ILE A 71 9.04 15.93 16.18
CA ILE A 71 8.73 14.74 16.97
C ILE A 71 7.60 15.03 17.96
N PHE A 72 7.68 16.18 18.65
CA PHE A 72 6.62 16.62 19.56
C PHE A 72 5.27 16.84 18.85
N SER A 73 5.30 17.45 17.66
CA SER A 73 4.08 17.66 16.85
C SER A 73 3.44 16.33 16.44
N TYR A 74 4.23 15.36 15.97
CA TYR A 74 3.73 14.04 15.61
C TYR A 74 3.19 13.26 16.83
N ALA A 75 3.84 13.39 17.98
CA ALA A 75 3.36 12.78 19.23
C ALA A 75 1.98 13.33 19.63
N ILE A 76 1.79 14.65 19.58
CA ILE A 76 0.51 15.29 19.90
C ILE A 76 -0.57 14.90 18.89
N ALA A 77 -0.26 14.95 17.58
CA ALA A 77 -1.18 14.53 16.53
C ALA A 77 -1.62 13.07 16.69
N GLY A 78 -0.68 12.17 17.01
CA GLY A 78 -0.96 10.77 17.29
C GLY A 78 -1.84 10.58 18.54
N VAL A 79 -1.59 11.33 19.61
CA VAL A 79 -2.43 11.32 20.83
C VAL A 79 -3.86 11.76 20.51
N ILE A 80 -4.04 12.85 19.76
CA ILE A 80 -5.37 13.33 19.36
C ILE A 80 -6.07 12.27 18.50
N ALA A 81 -5.40 11.72 17.48
CA ALA A 81 -5.97 10.67 16.63
C ALA A 81 -6.36 9.41 17.43
N TYR A 82 -5.53 9.01 18.40
CA TYR A 82 -5.83 7.90 19.31
C TYR A 82 -7.06 8.19 20.17
N LEU A 83 -7.18 9.41 20.72
CA LEU A 83 -8.34 9.81 21.50
C LEU A 83 -9.61 9.82 20.65
N LEU A 84 -9.55 10.25 19.39
CA LEU A 84 -10.69 10.20 18.47
C LEU A 84 -11.13 8.76 18.21
N MET A 85 -10.19 7.86 17.90
CA MET A 85 -10.51 6.44 17.69
C MET A 85 -11.11 5.80 18.95
N ARG A 86 -10.62 6.19 20.14
CA ARG A 86 -11.15 5.72 21.43
C ARG A 86 -12.53 6.28 21.73
N ALA A 87 -12.81 7.54 21.36
CA ALA A 87 -14.12 8.16 21.57
C ALA A 87 -15.20 7.61 20.63
N SER A 88 -14.84 7.28 19.38
CA SER A 88 -15.73 6.62 18.42
C SER A 88 -15.91 5.11 18.66
N ALA A 89 -15.10 4.51 19.52
CA ALA A 89 -15.17 3.09 19.86
C ALA A 89 -16.08 2.79 21.08
N ASN A 90 -16.83 3.80 21.55
CA ASN A 90 -17.92 3.67 22.52
C ASN A 90 -19.26 3.64 21.78
#